data_AF-A0A2G8JBF8-F1
#
_entry.id   AF-A0A2G8JBF8-F1
#
_cell.length_a   1.000
_cell.length_b   1.000
_cell.length_c   1.000
_cell.angle_alpha   90.00
_cell.angle_beta   90.00
_cell.angle_gamma   90.00
#
_symmetry.space_group_name_H-M   'P 1'
#
loop_
_entity.id
_entity.type
_entity.pdbx_description
1 polymer ?
#
loop_
_entity_poly.entity_id
_entity_poly.type
_entity_poly.pdbx_seq_one_letter_code
_entity_poly.pdbx_strand_id
1 'polypeptide(L)'
;PLKNDRFRIPKSRYDSVDSYLSPDNAKFNDTHLVMDEQLCQEMIDGGVDTSLARHVAHLFIRDPVSLFSEKIEQDDENDSDHFENIQSTNWQSMRFKPPPVNSDIGWRVEFRPMEVQLTDFENAAFVVFLVLLTRAILTFKLNFVIPISKVDANMQESHKRDAVRKGKFHFRKELHSKSSNPEDVTAEMDINTIINGGKTEAGTDFPGLIPLVNSYIATLDDADVDTTCTISQYFKLLSDRAAGRLKTTARWMRDFVDSHPSYRHDSVISEEVNYDLIKTIANITKGNMDGAQGLLHTTVSKSVDEIPESLQGTGGVSINGSM
;
A
#
# COMPACT_ATOMS: atom_id res chain seq x y z
N PRO A 1 -35.21 6.88 -1.95
CA PRO A 1 -34.34 7.66 -2.85
C PRO A 1 -34.54 9.16 -2.63
N LEU A 2 -33.44 9.92 -2.57
CA LEU A 2 -33.50 11.38 -2.56
C LEU A 2 -34.10 11.87 -3.89
N LYS A 3 -34.93 12.91 -3.83
CA LYS A 3 -35.77 13.33 -4.98
C LYS A 3 -35.11 14.41 -5.85
N ASN A 4 -34.11 15.12 -5.33
CA ASN A 4 -33.53 16.32 -5.93
C ASN A 4 -31.99 16.33 -5.85
N ASP A 5 -31.34 15.20 -6.14
CA ASP A 5 -29.86 15.16 -6.11
C ASP A 5 -29.28 15.70 -7.41
N ARG A 6 -28.26 16.57 -7.29
CA ARG A 6 -27.48 17.06 -8.43
C ARG A 6 -26.73 15.93 -9.14
N PHE A 7 -26.28 14.91 -8.39
CA PHE A 7 -25.50 13.79 -8.89
C PHE A 7 -26.00 12.45 -8.35
N ARG A 8 -25.96 11.40 -9.17
CA ARG A 8 -26.10 10.00 -8.72
C ARG A 8 -24.72 9.37 -8.60
N ILE A 9 -24.21 9.28 -7.38
CA ILE A 9 -22.81 8.91 -7.13
C ILE A 9 -22.71 7.42 -6.78
N PRO A 10 -21.97 6.59 -7.56
CA PRO A 10 -21.96 5.13 -7.38
C PRO A 10 -21.03 4.64 -6.27
N LYS A 11 -19.97 5.40 -5.96
CA LYS A 11 -18.93 5.04 -4.98
C LYS A 11 -19.00 5.93 -3.75
N SER A 12 -18.54 5.41 -2.62
CA SER A 12 -18.37 6.22 -1.40
C SER A 12 -17.30 7.29 -1.65
N ARG A 13 -17.27 8.35 -0.82
CA ARG A 13 -16.11 9.28 -0.81
C ARG A 13 -14.86 8.63 -0.20
N TYR A 14 -15.01 7.46 0.43
CA TYR A 14 -13.95 6.57 0.85
C TYR A 14 -14.01 5.30 -0.01
N ASP A 15 -13.14 5.16 -1.02
CA ASP A 15 -13.19 4.04 -1.98
C ASP A 15 -11.86 3.88 -2.77
N SER A 16 -11.81 3.05 -3.80
CA SER A 16 -10.69 3.00 -4.76
C SER A 16 -10.60 4.29 -5.60
N VAL A 17 -9.43 4.55 -6.20
CA VAL A 17 -9.27 5.63 -7.20
C VAL A 17 -10.25 5.50 -8.38
N ASP A 18 -10.66 6.63 -8.95
CA ASP A 18 -11.67 6.68 -10.02
C ASP A 18 -11.10 6.97 -11.42
N SER A 19 -9.86 7.49 -11.50
CA SER A 19 -9.24 7.88 -12.77
C SER A 19 -7.72 7.99 -12.69
N TYR A 20 -7.04 7.69 -13.79
CA TYR A 20 -5.66 8.10 -14.05
C TYR A 20 -5.57 9.58 -14.41
N LEU A 21 -4.49 10.22 -13.97
CA LEU A 21 -4.26 11.67 -14.13
C LEU A 21 -3.44 12.02 -15.38
N SER A 22 -2.69 11.07 -15.95
CA SER A 22 -1.87 11.34 -17.13
C SER A 22 -2.71 11.26 -18.40
N PRO A 23 -2.62 12.25 -19.32
CA PRO A 23 -3.30 12.19 -20.62
C PRO A 23 -2.99 10.94 -21.44
N ASP A 24 -1.76 10.42 -21.36
CA ASP A 24 -1.34 9.19 -22.07
C ASP A 24 -2.11 7.95 -21.62
N ASN A 25 -2.67 8.01 -20.41
CA ASN A 25 -3.42 6.93 -19.78
C ASN A 25 -4.94 7.15 -19.84
N ALA A 26 -5.43 8.22 -20.48
CA ALA A 26 -6.86 8.54 -20.53
C ALA A 26 -7.73 7.40 -21.08
N LYS A 27 -7.21 6.62 -22.04
CA LYS A 27 -7.88 5.43 -22.61
C LYS A 27 -8.12 4.29 -21.60
N PHE A 28 -7.43 4.30 -20.46
CA PHE A 28 -7.63 3.32 -19.38
C PHE A 28 -8.66 3.80 -18.36
N ASN A 29 -9.15 5.04 -18.47
CA ASN A 29 -10.31 5.52 -17.70
C ASN A 29 -11.60 5.04 -18.38
N ASP A 30 -11.86 3.75 -18.27
CA ASP A 30 -12.95 3.03 -18.96
C ASP A 30 -14.26 2.94 -18.15
N THR A 31 -14.32 3.63 -17.01
CA THR A 31 -15.51 3.74 -16.16
C THR A 31 -16.15 5.12 -16.28
N HIS A 32 -17.46 5.19 -16.02
CA HIS A 32 -18.17 6.46 -16.02
C HIS A 32 -17.79 7.31 -14.79
N LEU A 33 -17.05 8.39 -15.02
CA LEU A 33 -16.65 9.35 -13.98
C LEU A 33 -17.75 10.41 -13.79
N VAL A 34 -18.46 10.36 -12.67
CA VAL A 34 -19.41 11.43 -12.28
C VAL A 34 -18.62 12.66 -11.88
N MET A 35 -18.84 13.81 -12.50
CA MET A 35 -18.09 15.03 -12.21
C MET A 35 -18.94 16.28 -12.46
N ASP A 36 -18.53 17.41 -11.90
CA ASP A 36 -19.10 18.71 -12.21
C ASP A 36 -18.53 19.24 -13.54
N GLU A 37 -19.30 19.11 -14.62
CA GLU A 37 -18.88 19.51 -15.98
C GLU A 37 -18.53 21.00 -16.08
N GLN A 38 -19.23 21.87 -15.33
CA GLN A 38 -18.96 23.31 -15.36
C GLN A 38 -17.60 23.61 -14.72
N LEU A 39 -17.33 23.04 -13.54
CA LEU A 39 -16.03 23.19 -12.88
C LEU A 39 -14.90 22.57 -13.71
N CYS A 40 -15.16 21.44 -14.38
CA CYS A 40 -14.19 20.83 -15.27
C CYS A 40 -13.81 21.78 -16.42
N GLN A 41 -14.80 22.43 -17.05
CA GLN A 41 -14.54 23.36 -18.15
C GLN A 41 -13.80 24.62 -17.66
N GLU A 42 -14.20 25.16 -16.51
CA GLU A 42 -13.54 26.33 -15.90
C GLU A 42 -12.05 26.08 -15.64
N MET A 43 -11.69 24.91 -15.11
CA MET A 43 -10.28 24.52 -14.92
C MET A 43 -9.53 24.37 -16.24
N ILE A 44 -10.15 23.80 -17.27
CA ILE A 44 -9.55 23.65 -18.60
C ILE A 44 -9.29 25.03 -19.24
N ASP A 45 -10.27 25.94 -19.16
CA ASP A 45 -10.14 27.31 -19.65
C ASP A 45 -9.04 28.09 -18.89
N GLY A 46 -8.84 27.75 -17.62
CA GLY A 46 -7.74 28.22 -16.77
C GLY A 46 -6.37 27.58 -17.04
N GLY A 47 -6.28 26.63 -17.99
CA GLY A 47 -5.02 26.00 -18.42
C GLY A 47 -4.65 24.71 -17.70
N VAL A 48 -5.53 24.13 -16.88
CA VAL A 48 -5.34 22.79 -16.30
C VAL A 48 -5.58 21.74 -17.38
N ASP A 49 -4.73 20.72 -17.46
CA ASP A 49 -4.92 19.65 -18.45
C ASP A 49 -6.21 18.87 -18.19
N THR A 50 -6.81 18.34 -19.26
CA THR A 50 -8.14 17.72 -19.20
C THR A 50 -8.22 16.56 -18.20
N SER A 51 -7.16 15.75 -18.06
CA SER A 51 -7.21 14.57 -17.17
C SER A 51 -7.20 14.99 -15.70
N LEU A 52 -6.38 15.97 -15.33
CA LEU A 52 -6.36 16.52 -13.99
C LEU A 52 -7.63 17.32 -13.66
N ALA A 53 -8.13 18.13 -14.61
CA ALA A 53 -9.37 18.88 -14.43
C ALA A 53 -10.56 17.95 -14.14
N ARG A 54 -10.70 16.87 -14.89
CA ARG A 54 -11.73 15.84 -14.65
C ARG A 54 -11.60 15.19 -13.28
N HIS A 55 -10.37 14.89 -12.84
CA HIS A 55 -10.11 14.34 -11.51
C HIS A 55 -10.57 15.30 -10.41
N VAL A 56 -10.17 16.57 -10.47
CA VAL A 56 -10.56 17.57 -9.46
C VAL A 56 -12.07 17.80 -9.50
N ALA A 57 -12.68 17.91 -10.68
CA ALA A 57 -14.13 18.08 -10.82
C ALA A 57 -14.93 16.89 -10.26
N HIS A 58 -14.36 15.68 -10.30
CA HIS A 58 -14.93 14.51 -9.64
C HIS A 58 -14.88 14.63 -8.11
N LEU A 59 -13.77 15.11 -7.52
CA LEU A 59 -13.68 15.29 -6.06
C LEU A 59 -14.71 16.30 -5.54
N PHE A 60 -15.00 17.33 -6.34
CA PHE A 60 -15.92 18.44 -6.03
C PHE A 60 -17.41 18.11 -6.22
N ILE A 61 -17.76 16.86 -6.59
CA ILE A 61 -19.17 16.40 -6.50
C ILE A 61 -19.62 16.16 -5.06
N ARG A 62 -18.72 16.30 -4.08
CA ARG A 62 -18.97 16.07 -2.66
C ARG A 62 -19.09 17.39 -1.92
N ASP A 63 -20.05 17.44 -1.01
CA ASP A 63 -20.17 18.57 -0.08
C ASP A 63 -19.05 18.54 0.97
N PRO A 64 -18.62 19.73 1.46
CA PRO A 64 -17.78 19.83 2.66
C PRO A 64 -18.56 19.30 3.87
N VAL A 65 -17.91 18.47 4.68
CA VAL A 65 -18.55 17.82 5.85
C VAL A 65 -18.08 18.39 7.19
N SER A 66 -17.09 19.29 7.16
CA SER A 66 -16.58 19.98 8.34
C SER A 66 -15.97 21.31 7.91
N LEU A 67 -16.54 22.44 8.36
CA LEU A 67 -16.00 23.78 8.11
C LEU A 67 -16.14 24.59 9.40
N PHE A 68 -15.05 25.19 9.86
CA PHE A 68 -15.05 26.09 11.01
C PHE A 68 -15.49 27.50 10.59
N SER A 69 -16.24 28.17 11.45
CA SER A 69 -16.75 29.53 11.20
C SER A 69 -15.64 30.54 10.87
N GLU A 70 -14.49 30.37 11.49
CA GLU A 70 -13.28 31.18 11.36
C GLU A 70 -12.58 30.98 10.01
N LYS A 71 -12.98 29.94 9.26
CA LYS A 71 -12.39 29.55 7.98
C LYS A 71 -13.36 29.74 6.81
N ILE A 72 -14.48 30.42 7.02
CA ILE A 72 -15.45 30.73 5.96
C ILE A 72 -14.80 31.67 4.93
N GLU A 73 -14.22 32.77 5.39
CA GLU A 73 -13.51 33.74 4.55
C GLU A 73 -12.01 33.44 4.58
N GLN A 74 -11.36 33.36 3.42
CA GLN A 74 -9.93 33.07 3.27
C GLN A 74 -9.31 33.94 2.17
N ASP A 75 -7.98 34.01 2.17
CA ASP A 75 -7.22 34.64 1.09
C ASP A 75 -6.77 33.57 0.09
N ASP A 76 -7.51 33.42 -1.01
CA ASP A 76 -7.26 32.38 -2.03
C ASP A 76 -5.85 32.44 -2.66
N GLU A 77 -5.13 33.56 -2.54
CA GLU A 77 -3.73 33.64 -3.00
C GLU A 77 -2.74 32.98 -2.03
N ASN A 78 -3.09 32.87 -0.74
CA ASN A 78 -2.18 32.46 0.33
C ASN A 78 -2.68 31.25 1.14
N ASP A 79 -3.95 30.92 1.04
CA ASP A 79 -4.63 29.84 1.76
C ASP A 79 -5.13 28.75 0.80
N SER A 80 -5.22 27.53 1.32
CA SER A 80 -5.73 26.37 0.55
C SER A 80 -6.72 25.52 1.35
N ASP A 81 -7.19 26.00 2.50
CA ASP A 81 -8.02 25.18 3.39
C ASP A 81 -9.38 24.84 2.76
N HIS A 82 -9.95 25.71 1.91
CA HIS A 82 -11.18 25.40 1.16
C HIS A 82 -10.97 24.23 0.18
N PHE A 83 -9.87 24.21 -0.56
CA PHE A 83 -9.50 23.09 -1.41
C PHE A 83 -9.25 21.83 -0.58
N GLU A 84 -8.46 21.95 0.51
CA GLU A 84 -8.15 20.84 1.40
C GLU A 84 -9.39 20.28 2.11
N ASN A 85 -10.44 21.07 2.31
CA ASN A 85 -11.71 20.58 2.86
C ASN A 85 -12.30 19.45 1.99
N ILE A 86 -12.29 19.64 0.68
CA ILE A 86 -12.76 18.64 -0.28
C ILE A 86 -11.72 17.55 -0.52
N GLN A 87 -10.46 17.94 -0.77
CA GLN A 87 -9.39 16.99 -1.06
C GLN A 87 -9.13 16.01 0.09
N SER A 88 -9.03 16.51 1.33
CA SER A 88 -8.73 15.69 2.50
C SER A 88 -9.86 14.72 2.85
N THR A 89 -11.10 15.03 2.45
CA THR A 89 -12.31 14.22 2.71
C THR A 89 -12.76 13.36 1.53
N ASN A 90 -11.95 13.27 0.48
CA ASN A 90 -12.01 12.20 -0.49
C ASN A 90 -10.88 11.19 -0.18
N TRP A 91 -11.25 10.06 0.43
CA TRP A 91 -10.32 9.05 0.94
C TRP A 91 -10.20 7.90 -0.06
N GLN A 92 -9.43 8.13 -1.11
CA GLN A 92 -9.18 7.10 -2.12
C GLN A 92 -8.05 6.13 -1.73
N SER A 93 -7.86 5.05 -2.49
CA SER A 93 -6.72 4.12 -2.33
C SER A 93 -5.36 4.77 -2.65
N MET A 94 -5.35 5.84 -3.42
CA MET A 94 -4.21 6.75 -3.57
C MET A 94 -4.67 8.20 -3.52
N ARG A 95 -3.79 9.10 -3.09
CA ARG A 95 -4.07 10.55 -3.09
C ARG A 95 -2.95 11.31 -3.78
N PHE A 96 -3.32 12.12 -4.76
CA PHE A 96 -2.43 13.11 -5.36
C PHE A 96 -2.46 14.39 -4.52
N LYS A 97 -1.33 14.81 -3.99
CA LYS A 97 -1.24 15.94 -3.05
C LYS A 97 -0.47 17.08 -3.71
N PRO A 98 -1.16 18.20 -4.02
CA PRO A 98 -0.50 19.43 -4.45
C PRO A 98 0.54 19.91 -3.40
N PRO A 99 1.52 20.72 -3.83
CA PRO A 99 2.39 21.45 -2.91
C PRO A 99 1.56 22.28 -1.94
N PRO A 100 1.84 22.27 -0.62
CA PRO A 100 1.26 23.22 0.31
C PRO A 100 1.70 24.64 -0.07
N VAL A 101 0.82 25.62 0.15
CA VAL A 101 1.17 27.03 -0.01
C VAL A 101 2.31 27.38 0.97
N ASN A 102 3.26 28.20 0.53
CA ASN A 102 4.39 28.67 1.36
C ASN A 102 5.27 27.55 1.95
N SER A 103 5.47 26.46 1.20
CA SER A 103 6.29 25.31 1.62
C SER A 103 7.24 24.84 0.52
N ASP A 104 8.41 24.33 0.90
CA ASP A 104 9.37 23.68 -0.01
C ASP A 104 8.93 22.25 -0.42
N ILE A 105 7.80 21.78 0.08
CA ILE A 105 7.27 20.44 -0.21
C ILE A 105 6.65 20.42 -1.62
N GLY A 106 7.20 19.59 -2.51
CA GLY A 106 6.67 19.40 -3.87
C GLY A 106 5.41 18.53 -3.97
N TRP A 107 5.07 18.17 -5.21
CA TRP A 107 3.98 17.24 -5.53
C TRP A 107 4.24 15.86 -4.92
N ARG A 108 3.22 15.29 -4.27
CA ARG A 108 3.33 14.00 -3.60
C ARG A 108 2.22 13.06 -4.02
N VAL A 109 2.51 11.78 -3.87
CA VAL A 109 1.55 10.69 -4.01
C VAL A 109 1.53 9.92 -2.71
N GLU A 110 0.35 9.74 -2.13
CA GLU A 110 0.13 8.96 -0.92
C GLU A 110 -0.47 7.61 -1.29
N PHE A 111 0.19 6.52 -0.89
CA PHE A 111 -0.29 5.15 -1.07
C PHE A 111 -1.00 4.70 0.21
N ARG A 112 -2.30 4.41 0.13
CA ARG A 112 -3.20 4.26 1.27
C ARG A 112 -3.81 2.86 1.52
N PRO A 113 -3.63 1.80 0.70
CA PRO A 113 -4.37 0.55 0.87
C PRO A 113 -3.72 -0.45 1.84
N MET A 114 -2.60 -0.12 2.51
CA MET A 114 -1.91 -1.07 3.38
C MET A 114 -2.61 -1.19 4.73
N GLU A 115 -3.02 -2.42 5.08
CA GLU A 115 -3.43 -2.78 6.44
C GLU A 115 -2.21 -2.70 7.38
N VAL A 116 -2.42 -2.22 8.61
CA VAL A 116 -1.37 -2.20 9.63
C VAL A 116 -1.06 -3.63 10.12
N GLN A 117 0.23 -3.92 10.33
CA GLN A 117 0.70 -5.22 10.81
C GLN A 117 1.05 -5.16 12.30
N LEU A 118 1.19 -6.33 12.94
CA LEU A 118 1.36 -6.40 14.39
C LEU A 118 2.71 -5.87 14.86
N THR A 119 3.78 -6.13 14.10
CA THR A 119 5.15 -5.78 14.48
C THR A 119 5.72 -4.65 13.62
N ASP A 120 6.63 -3.88 14.21
CA ASP A 120 7.39 -2.85 13.49
C ASP A 120 8.19 -3.44 12.32
N PHE A 121 8.71 -4.66 12.50
CA PHE A 121 9.41 -5.41 11.43
C PHE A 121 8.53 -5.62 10.20
N GLU A 122 7.29 -6.10 10.39
CA GLU A 122 6.37 -6.32 9.27
C GLU A 122 5.98 -5.01 8.58
N ASN A 123 5.68 -3.97 9.36
CA ASN A 123 5.32 -2.65 8.82
C ASN A 123 6.50 -2.05 8.03
N ALA A 124 7.72 -2.14 8.57
CA ALA A 124 8.94 -1.72 7.88
C ALA A 124 9.15 -2.52 6.59
N ALA A 125 8.92 -3.84 6.60
CA ALA A 125 9.06 -4.67 5.40
C ALA A 125 8.17 -4.21 4.24
N PHE A 126 6.89 -3.91 4.52
CA PHE A 126 5.97 -3.40 3.50
C PHE A 126 6.34 -2.00 3.01
N VAL A 127 6.71 -1.10 3.93
CA VAL A 127 7.13 0.27 3.58
C VAL A 127 8.39 0.26 2.71
N VAL A 128 9.42 -0.46 3.13
CA VAL A 128 10.70 -0.57 2.40
C VAL A 128 10.47 -1.20 1.03
N PHE A 129 9.69 -2.27 0.93
CA PHE A 129 9.34 -2.89 -0.34
C PHE A 129 8.64 -1.89 -1.28
N LEU A 130 7.65 -1.15 -0.78
CA LEU A 130 6.92 -0.16 -1.59
C LEU A 130 7.86 0.95 -2.08
N VAL A 131 8.70 1.51 -1.20
CA VAL A 131 9.66 2.55 -1.58
C VAL A 131 10.60 2.03 -2.67
N LEU A 132 11.21 0.87 -2.49
CA LEU A 132 12.13 0.29 -3.47
C LEU A 132 11.41 -0.08 -4.78
N LEU A 133 10.16 -0.55 -4.72
CA LEU A 133 9.33 -0.80 -5.90
C LEU A 133 9.08 0.48 -6.70
N THR A 134 8.79 1.61 -6.05
CA THR A 134 8.62 2.89 -6.77
C THR A 134 9.91 3.33 -7.45
N ARG A 135 11.07 3.09 -6.84
CA ARG A 135 12.37 3.37 -7.47
C ARG A 135 12.64 2.44 -8.65
N ALA A 136 12.37 1.15 -8.52
CA ALA A 136 12.47 0.20 -9.63
C ALA A 136 11.54 0.56 -10.81
N ILE A 137 10.29 0.99 -10.52
CA ILE A 137 9.35 1.48 -11.53
C ILE A 137 9.95 2.63 -12.33
N LEU A 138 10.50 3.64 -11.64
CA LEU A 138 11.07 4.82 -12.29
C LEU A 138 12.36 4.51 -13.06
N THR A 139 13.28 3.78 -12.44
CA THR A 139 14.59 3.42 -13.03
C THR A 139 14.42 2.58 -14.30
N PHE A 140 13.58 1.55 -14.25
CA PHE A 140 13.37 0.65 -15.39
C PHE A 140 12.24 1.10 -16.32
N LYS A 141 11.62 2.26 -16.05
CA LYS A 141 10.48 2.82 -16.80
C LYS A 141 9.36 1.78 -16.98
N LEU A 142 9.05 1.06 -15.90
CA LEU A 142 8.02 0.03 -15.89
C LEU A 142 6.65 0.69 -15.97
N ASN A 143 5.75 0.08 -16.73
CA ASN A 143 4.37 0.51 -16.83
C ASN A 143 3.46 -0.57 -16.23
N PHE A 144 2.65 -0.17 -15.25
CA PHE A 144 1.68 -1.00 -14.52
C PHE A 144 0.22 -0.57 -14.76
N VAL A 145 -0.02 0.35 -15.69
CA VAL A 145 -1.35 0.89 -15.98
C VAL A 145 -2.24 -0.18 -16.61
N ILE A 146 -3.44 -0.34 -16.05
CA ILE A 146 -4.49 -1.25 -16.50
C ILE A 146 -5.83 -0.49 -16.54
N PRO A 147 -6.91 -0.98 -17.17
CA PRO A 147 -8.19 -0.27 -17.13
C PRO A 147 -8.73 -0.09 -15.70
N ILE A 148 -9.35 1.05 -15.39
CA ILE A 148 -9.92 1.35 -14.06
C ILE A 148 -10.97 0.30 -13.67
N SER A 149 -11.77 -0.19 -14.61
CA SER A 149 -12.72 -1.28 -14.36
C SER A 149 -12.04 -2.55 -13.80
N LYS A 150 -10.80 -2.83 -14.22
CA LYS A 150 -9.99 -3.95 -13.73
C LYS A 150 -9.39 -3.65 -12.36
N VAL A 151 -9.04 -2.39 -12.08
CA VAL A 151 -8.65 -1.95 -10.73
C VAL A 151 -9.81 -2.13 -9.75
N ASP A 152 -11.02 -1.73 -10.12
CA ASP A 152 -12.22 -1.89 -9.30
C ASP A 152 -12.55 -3.38 -9.06
N ALA A 153 -12.45 -4.21 -10.10
CA ALA A 153 -12.61 -5.66 -9.96
C ALA A 153 -11.58 -6.27 -8.99
N ASN A 154 -10.32 -5.85 -9.08
CA ASN A 154 -9.26 -6.27 -8.14
C ASN A 154 -9.56 -5.83 -6.70
N MET A 155 -10.13 -4.64 -6.51
CA MET A 155 -10.52 -4.17 -5.19
C MET A 155 -11.67 -5.00 -4.61
N GLN A 156 -12.63 -5.45 -5.42
CA GLN A 156 -13.66 -6.38 -4.94
C GLN A 156 -13.08 -7.77 -4.60
N GLU A 157 -12.15 -8.26 -5.41
CA GLU A 157 -11.48 -9.55 -5.17
C GLU A 157 -10.64 -9.52 -3.89
N SER A 158 -9.92 -8.42 -3.61
CA SER A 158 -9.00 -8.31 -2.47
C SER A 158 -9.67 -8.45 -1.11
N HIS A 159 -10.97 -8.13 -1.00
CA HIS A 159 -11.74 -8.26 0.24
C HIS A 159 -12.17 -9.70 0.54
N LYS A 160 -12.07 -10.63 -0.42
CA LYS A 160 -12.51 -12.01 -0.21
C LYS A 160 -11.62 -12.73 0.80
N ARG A 161 -12.22 -13.60 1.61
CA ARG A 161 -11.48 -14.41 2.59
C ARG A 161 -10.43 -15.26 1.90
N ASP A 162 -9.19 -15.16 2.36
CA ASP A 162 -8.00 -15.84 1.81
C ASP A 162 -7.67 -15.45 0.35
N ALA A 163 -8.05 -14.24 -0.10
CA ALA A 163 -7.76 -13.74 -1.45
C ALA A 163 -6.27 -13.78 -1.82
N VAL A 164 -5.35 -13.58 -0.87
CA VAL A 164 -3.90 -13.72 -1.11
C VAL A 164 -3.51 -15.09 -1.66
N ARG A 165 -4.23 -16.15 -1.28
CA ARG A 165 -3.92 -17.54 -1.68
C ARG A 165 -4.83 -18.09 -2.77
N LYS A 166 -6.05 -17.56 -2.86
CA LYS A 166 -7.13 -18.12 -3.71
C LYS A 166 -7.59 -17.17 -4.81
N GLY A 167 -7.35 -15.88 -4.63
CA GLY A 167 -7.80 -14.86 -5.55
C GLY A 167 -6.94 -14.81 -6.81
N LYS A 168 -7.56 -14.34 -7.89
CA LYS A 168 -6.92 -14.04 -9.16
C LYS A 168 -7.17 -12.57 -9.47
N PHE A 169 -6.12 -11.87 -9.85
CA PHE A 169 -6.12 -10.42 -10.02
C PHE A 169 -5.72 -10.06 -11.43
N HIS A 170 -6.42 -9.11 -12.03
CA HIS A 170 -6.03 -8.53 -13.30
C HIS A 170 -4.73 -7.77 -13.12
N PHE A 171 -3.67 -8.23 -13.77
CA PHE A 171 -2.34 -7.64 -13.69
C PHE A 171 -1.74 -7.45 -15.07
N ARG A 172 -0.90 -6.43 -15.23
CA ARG A 172 -0.30 -6.13 -16.53
C ARG A 172 0.68 -7.22 -16.94
N LYS A 173 0.47 -7.82 -18.11
CA LYS A 173 1.27 -8.97 -18.59
C LYS A 173 2.63 -8.57 -19.15
N GLU A 174 2.76 -7.37 -19.72
CA GLU A 174 4.00 -6.86 -20.32
C GLU A 174 4.38 -5.50 -19.73
N LEU A 175 5.47 -5.44 -18.96
CA LEU A 175 5.81 -4.23 -18.19
C LEU A 175 6.50 -3.12 -19.01
N HIS A 176 7.19 -3.46 -20.10
CA HIS A 176 7.87 -2.49 -20.97
C HIS A 176 7.06 -2.09 -22.21
N SER A 177 5.97 -2.81 -22.48
CA SER A 177 5.14 -2.57 -23.64
C SER A 177 4.50 -1.20 -23.58
N LYS A 178 4.39 -0.54 -24.73
CA LYS A 178 3.54 0.65 -24.90
C LYS A 178 2.17 0.29 -25.47
N SER A 179 1.79 -1.01 -25.43
CA SER A 179 0.51 -1.48 -25.95
C SER A 179 -0.60 -0.54 -25.54
N SER A 180 -1.29 -0.04 -26.55
CA SER A 180 -2.30 0.99 -26.40
C SER A 180 -3.70 0.42 -26.27
N ASN A 181 -3.90 -0.89 -26.47
CA ASN A 181 -5.21 -1.51 -26.40
C ASN A 181 -5.54 -1.90 -24.93
N PRO A 182 -6.46 -1.19 -24.25
CA PRO A 182 -6.80 -1.48 -22.86
C PRO A 182 -7.36 -2.89 -22.63
N GLU A 183 -7.95 -3.50 -23.65
CA GLU A 183 -8.61 -4.81 -23.55
C GLU A 183 -7.63 -5.98 -23.43
N ASP A 184 -6.39 -5.83 -23.91
CA ASP A 184 -5.40 -6.93 -23.99
C ASP A 184 -4.13 -6.70 -23.14
N VAL A 185 -4.06 -5.64 -22.34
CA VAL A 185 -2.85 -5.38 -21.51
C VAL A 185 -2.76 -6.24 -20.25
N THR A 186 -3.86 -6.88 -19.84
CA THR A 186 -3.94 -7.61 -18.57
C THR A 186 -4.05 -9.12 -18.75
N ALA A 187 -3.57 -9.86 -17.75
CA ALA A 187 -3.87 -11.27 -17.54
C ALA A 187 -4.25 -11.48 -16.07
N GLU A 188 -4.98 -12.55 -15.76
CA GLU A 188 -5.27 -12.93 -14.38
C GLU A 188 -4.07 -13.66 -13.76
N MET A 189 -3.64 -13.21 -12.58
CA MET A 189 -2.50 -13.77 -11.86
C MET A 189 -2.84 -13.93 -10.38
N ASP A 190 -2.33 -14.98 -9.73
CA ASP A 190 -2.36 -15.06 -8.27
C ASP A 190 -1.25 -14.19 -7.66
N ILE A 191 -1.41 -13.85 -6.38
CA ILE A 191 -0.47 -12.98 -5.66
C ILE A 191 0.94 -13.60 -5.61
N ASN A 192 1.07 -14.93 -5.55
CA ASN A 192 2.37 -15.58 -5.60
C ASN A 192 3.10 -15.25 -6.91
N THR A 193 2.42 -15.38 -8.05
CA THR A 193 2.97 -15.04 -9.36
C THR A 193 3.30 -13.55 -9.46
N ILE A 194 2.43 -12.66 -8.97
CA ILE A 194 2.67 -11.21 -9.00
C ILE A 194 3.91 -10.85 -8.16
N ILE A 195 4.05 -11.40 -6.95
CA ILE A 195 5.13 -11.02 -6.03
C ILE A 195 6.44 -11.73 -6.36
N ASN A 196 6.40 -13.05 -6.58
CA ASN A 196 7.58 -13.89 -6.74
C ASN A 196 7.96 -14.18 -8.20
N GLY A 197 7.06 -13.90 -9.16
CA GLY A 197 7.22 -14.26 -10.55
C GLY A 197 6.84 -15.72 -10.81
N GLY A 198 6.93 -16.12 -12.07
CA GLY A 198 6.63 -17.46 -12.54
C GLY A 198 5.73 -17.48 -13.77
N LYS A 199 5.27 -18.67 -14.14
CA LYS A 199 4.39 -18.86 -15.30
C LYS A 199 2.98 -18.37 -14.99
N THR A 200 2.46 -17.53 -15.88
CA THR A 200 1.03 -17.19 -15.91
C THR A 200 0.22 -18.36 -16.45
N GLU A 201 -1.11 -18.31 -16.28
CA GLU A 201 -2.01 -19.33 -16.85
C GLU A 201 -1.98 -19.35 -18.38
N ALA A 202 -1.61 -18.23 -19.01
CA ALA A 202 -1.37 -18.14 -20.44
C ALA A 202 -0.02 -18.73 -20.89
N GLY A 203 0.77 -19.28 -19.97
CA GLY A 203 2.06 -19.91 -20.24
C GLY A 203 3.21 -18.93 -20.46
N THR A 204 3.00 -17.62 -20.24
CA THR A 204 4.04 -16.59 -20.30
C THR A 204 4.74 -16.45 -18.95
N ASP A 205 6.03 -16.14 -18.94
CA ASP A 205 6.76 -15.87 -17.69
C ASP A 205 6.52 -14.42 -17.24
N PHE A 206 6.06 -14.25 -16.00
CA PHE A 206 6.01 -12.95 -15.34
C PHE A 206 7.23 -12.80 -14.41
N PRO A 207 7.94 -11.66 -14.44
CA PRO A 207 9.20 -11.50 -13.69
C PRO A 207 9.02 -11.50 -12.17
N GLY A 208 7.88 -11.03 -11.66
CA GLY A 208 7.63 -10.85 -10.23
C GLY A 208 8.12 -9.50 -9.69
N LEU A 209 7.39 -8.92 -8.75
CA LEU A 209 7.75 -7.63 -8.16
C LEU A 209 9.02 -7.70 -7.29
N ILE A 210 9.19 -8.74 -6.48
CA ILE A 210 10.41 -8.92 -5.66
C ILE A 210 11.65 -9.08 -6.56
N PRO A 211 11.65 -9.95 -7.58
CA PRO A 211 12.78 -10.03 -8.52
C PRO A 211 13.12 -8.70 -9.20
N LEU A 212 12.12 -7.92 -9.64
CA LEU A 212 12.34 -6.59 -10.22
C LEU A 212 13.01 -5.63 -9.24
N VAL A 213 12.57 -5.64 -7.98
CA VAL A 213 13.18 -4.81 -6.94
C VAL A 213 14.61 -5.27 -6.63
N ASN A 214 14.87 -6.57 -6.56
CA ASN A 214 16.22 -7.10 -6.40
C ASN A 214 17.14 -6.69 -7.56
N SER A 215 16.64 -6.70 -8.79
CA SER A 215 17.40 -6.19 -9.94
C SER A 215 17.74 -4.71 -9.80
N TYR A 216 16.83 -3.89 -9.25
CA TYR A 216 17.12 -2.48 -8.97
C TYR A 216 18.18 -2.32 -7.87
N ILE A 217 18.07 -3.04 -6.76
CA ILE A 217 19.05 -2.99 -5.67
C ILE A 217 20.44 -3.38 -6.19
N ALA A 218 20.53 -4.38 -7.07
CA ALA A 218 21.80 -4.81 -7.67
C ALA A 218 22.47 -3.74 -8.56
N THR A 219 21.74 -2.68 -8.96
CA THR A 219 22.33 -1.52 -9.67
C THR A 219 22.84 -0.43 -8.73
N LEU A 220 22.67 -0.59 -7.41
CA LEU A 220 23.15 0.37 -6.42
C LEU A 220 24.57 -0.03 -6.01
N ASP A 221 25.55 0.80 -6.34
CA ASP A 221 26.97 0.50 -6.13
C ASP A 221 27.40 0.50 -4.65
N ASP A 222 26.59 1.09 -3.75
CA ASP A 222 26.99 1.43 -2.36
C ASP A 222 26.13 0.76 -1.26
N ALA A 223 25.36 -0.29 -1.57
CA ALA A 223 24.57 -0.97 -0.53
C ALA A 223 25.45 -1.84 0.36
N ASP A 224 25.54 -1.53 1.65
CA ASP A 224 26.29 -2.37 2.60
C ASP A 224 25.62 -3.74 2.80
N VAL A 225 26.41 -4.70 3.27
CA VAL A 225 25.99 -6.11 3.42
C VAL A 225 24.87 -6.25 4.45
N ASP A 226 24.90 -5.48 5.54
CA ASP A 226 23.92 -5.58 6.62
C ASP A 226 22.56 -5.04 6.19
N THR A 227 22.55 -3.92 5.45
CA THR A 227 21.36 -3.37 4.80
C THR A 227 20.78 -4.38 3.80
N THR A 228 21.61 -4.99 2.96
CA THR A 228 21.17 -5.99 1.98
C THR A 228 20.59 -7.24 2.66
N CYS A 229 21.19 -7.68 3.77
CA CYS A 229 20.69 -8.79 4.59
C CYS A 229 19.31 -8.47 5.18
N THR A 230 19.15 -7.26 5.74
CA THR A 230 17.89 -6.79 6.32
C THR A 230 16.78 -6.72 5.27
N ILE A 231 17.06 -6.13 4.09
CA ILE A 231 16.10 -6.09 2.98
C ILE A 231 15.72 -7.51 2.52
N SER A 232 16.68 -8.43 2.49
CA SER A 232 16.42 -9.83 2.12
C SER A 232 15.46 -10.50 3.10
N GLN A 233 15.54 -10.22 4.40
CA GLN A 233 14.61 -10.73 5.40
C GLN A 233 13.19 -10.15 5.20
N TYR A 234 13.09 -8.83 4.92
CA TYR A 234 11.81 -8.20 4.57
C TYR A 234 11.18 -8.84 3.34
N PHE A 235 11.93 -9.03 2.26
CA PHE A 235 11.40 -9.63 1.04
C PHE A 235 11.03 -11.09 1.25
N LYS A 236 11.77 -11.82 2.09
CA LYS A 236 11.41 -13.19 2.45
C LYS A 236 10.05 -13.25 3.16
N LEU A 237 9.72 -12.30 4.03
CA LEU A 237 8.39 -12.18 4.65
C LEU A 237 7.29 -12.03 3.59
N LEU A 238 7.44 -11.05 2.69
CA LEU A 238 6.45 -10.78 1.64
C LEU A 238 6.32 -11.98 0.67
N SER A 239 7.46 -12.56 0.26
CA SER A 239 7.53 -13.71 -0.62
C SER A 239 6.81 -14.93 -0.03
N ASP A 240 7.09 -15.24 1.24
CA ASP A 240 6.52 -16.41 1.90
C ASP A 240 5.02 -16.22 2.20
N ARG A 241 4.57 -14.98 2.45
CA ARG A 241 3.13 -14.66 2.55
C ARG A 241 2.42 -14.81 1.21
N ALA A 242 3.00 -14.28 0.13
CA ALA A 242 2.46 -14.41 -1.22
C ALA A 242 2.35 -15.88 -1.66
N ALA A 243 3.37 -16.69 -1.32
CA ALA A 243 3.39 -18.13 -1.61
C ALA A 243 2.52 -18.98 -0.67
N GLY A 244 1.93 -18.37 0.37
CA GLY A 244 1.14 -19.09 1.39
C GLY A 244 1.97 -19.98 2.33
N ARG A 245 3.31 -19.83 2.35
CA ARG A 245 4.21 -20.47 3.33
C ARG A 245 4.09 -19.81 4.71
N LEU A 246 3.85 -18.50 4.73
CA LEU A 246 3.44 -17.75 5.93
C LEU A 246 2.00 -17.28 5.78
N LYS A 247 1.34 -17.13 6.93
CA LYS A 247 -0.01 -16.60 7.06
C LYS A 247 0.04 -15.07 7.01
N THR A 248 -1.02 -14.48 6.47
CA THR A 248 -1.33 -13.07 6.74
C THR A 248 -1.83 -12.92 8.18
N THR A 249 -1.72 -11.72 8.75
CA THR A 249 -2.30 -11.40 10.08
C THR A 249 -3.77 -11.80 10.15
N ALA A 250 -4.56 -11.46 9.13
CA ALA A 250 -5.98 -11.83 9.07
C ALA A 250 -6.21 -13.35 9.08
N ARG A 251 -5.37 -14.15 8.41
CA ARG A 251 -5.46 -15.61 8.43
C ARG A 251 -5.06 -16.18 9.79
N TRP A 252 -3.97 -15.66 10.35
CA TRP A 252 -3.50 -16.07 11.68
C TRP A 252 -4.55 -15.79 12.76
N MET A 253 -5.17 -14.60 12.75
CA MET A 253 -6.26 -14.26 13.68
C MET A 253 -7.47 -15.19 13.52
N ARG A 254 -7.84 -15.55 12.28
CA ARG A 254 -8.91 -16.53 12.03
C ARG A 254 -8.58 -17.90 12.58
N ASP A 255 -7.36 -18.40 12.33
CA ASP A 255 -6.93 -19.70 12.86
C ASP A 255 -6.86 -19.68 14.41
N PHE A 256 -6.47 -18.55 15.00
CA PHE A 256 -6.48 -18.36 16.45
C PHE A 256 -7.90 -18.51 17.02
N VAL A 257 -8.87 -17.76 16.47
CA VAL A 257 -10.27 -17.82 16.91
C VAL A 257 -10.85 -19.21 16.69
N ASP A 258 -10.64 -19.80 15.51
CA ASP A 258 -11.20 -21.11 15.15
C ASP A 258 -10.71 -22.25 16.04
N SER A 259 -9.47 -22.17 16.52
CA SER A 259 -8.86 -23.16 17.41
C SER A 259 -9.05 -22.86 18.90
N HIS A 260 -9.66 -21.73 19.26
CA HIS A 260 -9.82 -21.31 20.65
C HIS A 260 -10.82 -22.22 21.39
N PRO A 261 -10.49 -22.78 22.57
CA PRO A 261 -11.36 -23.72 23.29
C PRO A 261 -12.77 -23.19 23.59
N SER A 262 -12.89 -21.90 23.87
CA SER A 262 -14.16 -21.23 24.15
C SER A 262 -14.95 -20.81 22.90
N TYR A 263 -14.40 -20.99 21.70
CA TYR A 263 -15.11 -20.65 20.46
C TYR A 263 -16.14 -21.73 20.12
N ARG A 264 -17.36 -21.29 19.81
CA ARG A 264 -18.52 -22.19 19.60
C ARG A 264 -18.80 -22.47 18.13
N HIS A 265 -17.92 -22.05 17.22
CA HIS A 265 -18.10 -22.13 15.77
C HIS A 265 -19.40 -21.47 15.27
N ASP A 266 -19.84 -20.41 15.95
CA ASP A 266 -21.05 -19.63 15.66
C ASP A 266 -20.75 -18.24 15.06
N SER A 267 -19.48 -17.99 14.70
CA SER A 267 -18.97 -16.69 14.23
C SER A 267 -19.05 -15.56 15.26
N VAL A 268 -19.26 -15.87 16.54
CA VAL A 268 -19.24 -14.91 17.64
C VAL A 268 -17.89 -14.97 18.36
N ILE A 269 -17.23 -13.84 18.50
CA ILE A 269 -16.02 -13.71 19.30
C ILE A 269 -16.44 -13.30 20.71
N SER A 270 -16.29 -14.20 21.67
CA SER A 270 -16.58 -13.92 23.09
C SER A 270 -15.52 -13.00 23.71
N GLU A 271 -15.84 -12.39 24.85
CA GLU A 271 -14.88 -11.56 25.60
C GLU A 271 -13.60 -12.33 25.95
N GLU A 272 -13.72 -13.62 26.30
CA GLU A 272 -12.58 -14.50 26.60
C GLU A 272 -11.68 -14.71 25.37
N VAL A 273 -12.26 -15.08 24.22
CA VAL A 273 -11.49 -15.28 22.97
C VAL A 273 -10.82 -13.98 22.55
N ASN A 274 -11.52 -12.84 22.67
CA ASN A 274 -10.95 -11.53 22.36
C ASN A 274 -9.82 -11.16 23.32
N TYR A 275 -9.99 -11.37 24.63
CA TYR A 275 -8.95 -11.09 25.62
C TYR A 275 -7.67 -11.87 25.33
N ASP A 276 -7.79 -13.18 25.08
CA ASP A 276 -6.64 -14.03 24.79
C ASP A 276 -5.98 -13.66 23.46
N LEU A 277 -6.76 -13.33 22.42
CA LEU A 277 -6.23 -12.84 21.15
C LEU A 277 -5.41 -11.55 21.32
N ILE A 278 -5.97 -10.54 21.99
CA ILE A 278 -5.29 -9.26 22.20
C ILE A 278 -4.06 -9.42 23.08
N LYS A 279 -4.12 -10.29 24.10
CA LYS A 279 -2.97 -10.61 24.95
C LYS A 279 -1.85 -11.29 24.16
N THR A 280 -2.17 -12.24 23.28
CA THR A 280 -1.19 -12.86 22.39
C THR A 280 -0.59 -11.84 21.42
N ILE A 281 -1.41 -10.98 20.81
CA ILE A 281 -0.92 -9.89 19.96
C ILE A 281 0.05 -8.99 20.74
N ALA A 282 -0.29 -8.58 21.96
CA ALA A 282 0.56 -7.74 22.81
C ALA A 282 1.88 -8.40 23.22
N ASN A 283 1.94 -9.73 23.26
CA ASN A 283 3.17 -10.48 23.49
C ASN A 283 4.04 -10.50 22.22
N ILE A 284 3.43 -10.75 21.05
CA ILE A 284 4.10 -10.73 19.75
C ILE A 284 4.73 -9.37 19.49
N THR A 285 4.03 -8.27 19.79
CA THR A 285 4.56 -6.91 19.59
C THR A 285 5.76 -6.59 20.50
N LYS A 286 5.91 -7.31 21.62
CA LYS A 286 7.06 -7.21 22.54
C LYS A 286 8.20 -8.18 22.18
N GLY A 287 8.10 -8.91 21.06
CA GLY A 287 9.09 -9.87 20.62
C GLY A 287 8.94 -11.27 21.24
N ASN A 288 7.90 -11.53 22.04
CA ASN A 288 7.61 -12.90 22.45
C ASN A 288 6.89 -13.64 21.32
N MET A 289 7.58 -14.60 20.72
CA MET A 289 7.10 -15.35 19.56
C MET A 289 6.18 -16.52 19.92
N ASP A 290 5.89 -16.74 21.20
CA ASP A 290 4.89 -17.70 21.67
C ASP A 290 3.52 -17.31 21.10
N GLY A 291 2.96 -18.17 20.25
CA GLY A 291 1.68 -17.93 19.58
C GLY A 291 1.81 -17.33 18.18
N ALA A 292 3.01 -16.94 17.73
CA ALA A 292 3.24 -16.38 16.39
C ALA A 292 3.38 -17.46 15.29
N GLN A 293 2.99 -18.71 15.55
CA GLN A 293 3.26 -19.82 14.63
C GLN A 293 2.63 -19.59 13.25
N GLY A 294 3.51 -19.58 12.24
CA GLY A 294 3.14 -19.34 10.85
C GLY A 294 2.83 -17.88 10.51
N LEU A 295 2.87 -16.94 11.45
CA LEU A 295 2.70 -15.50 11.17
C LEU A 295 4.03 -14.85 10.73
N LEU A 296 5.11 -15.23 11.42
CA LEU A 296 6.47 -14.73 11.23
C LEU A 296 7.43 -15.91 11.05
N HIS A 297 8.59 -15.65 10.46
CA HIS A 297 9.69 -16.61 10.51
C HIS A 297 10.15 -16.79 11.95
N THR A 298 10.37 -18.04 12.35
CA THR A 298 11.09 -18.31 13.60
C THR A 298 12.56 -18.02 13.37
N THR A 299 12.99 -16.80 13.65
CA THR A 299 14.41 -16.44 13.62
C THR A 299 15.09 -17.10 14.81
N VAL A 300 15.80 -18.21 14.57
CA VAL A 300 16.92 -18.58 15.44
C VAL A 300 18.12 -17.86 14.87
N SER A 301 18.42 -16.66 15.40
CA SER A 301 19.71 -16.04 15.15
C SER A 301 20.80 -16.99 15.66
N LYS A 302 21.76 -17.35 14.81
CA LYS A 302 22.98 -18.07 15.25
C LYS A 302 24.02 -17.12 15.85
N SER A 303 23.82 -15.82 15.73
CA SER A 303 24.62 -14.81 16.41
C SER A 303 24.12 -14.71 17.85
N VAL A 304 24.94 -15.22 18.76
CA VAL A 304 24.84 -14.88 20.18
C VAL A 304 25.39 -13.44 20.29
N ASP A 305 24.66 -12.53 20.93
CA ASP A 305 25.16 -11.20 21.31
C ASP A 305 26.19 -11.29 22.46
N GLU A 306 27.10 -12.26 22.38
CA GLU A 306 28.21 -12.40 23.30
C GLU A 306 29.49 -11.96 22.60
N ILE A 307 30.04 -10.84 23.07
CA ILE A 307 31.39 -10.41 22.73
C ILE A 307 32.33 -11.57 23.14
N PRO A 308 33.12 -12.14 22.22
CA PRO A 308 34.08 -13.20 22.56
C PRO A 308 34.95 -12.80 23.74
N GLU A 309 35.16 -13.70 24.71
CA GLU A 309 36.02 -13.46 25.88
C GLU A 309 37.43 -12.96 25.49
N SER A 310 37.90 -13.26 24.28
CA SER A 310 39.16 -12.75 23.72
C SER A 310 39.22 -11.23 23.53
N LEU A 311 38.07 -10.55 23.54
CA LEU A 311 37.95 -9.09 23.47
C LEU A 311 37.66 -8.47 24.84
N GLN A 312 37.40 -9.28 25.87
CA GLN A 312 37.22 -8.85 27.25
C GLN A 312 38.56 -8.93 28.01
N GLY A 313 39.49 -8.03 27.65
CA GLY A 313 40.53 -7.59 28.58
C GLY A 313 41.97 -7.86 28.16
N THR A 314 42.68 -6.77 27.88
CA THR A 314 44.04 -6.57 28.42
C THR A 314 44.22 -5.11 28.83
N GLY A 315 44.41 -4.87 30.13
CA GLY A 315 45.25 -3.80 30.66
C GLY A 315 44.65 -2.40 30.72
N GLY A 316 44.37 -1.93 31.93
CA GLY A 316 43.89 -0.58 32.20
C GLY A 316 44.99 0.48 32.21
N VAL A 317 44.55 1.74 32.10
CA VAL A 317 45.21 2.91 32.67
C VAL A 317 44.11 3.84 33.18
N SER A 318 44.01 3.98 34.50
CA SER A 318 43.25 5.05 35.14
C SER A 318 43.89 6.39 34.79
N ILE A 319 43.10 7.35 34.30
CA ILE A 319 43.49 8.76 34.30
C ILE A 319 42.46 9.51 35.14
N ASN A 320 42.88 9.81 36.37
CA ASN A 320 42.26 10.83 37.21
C ASN A 320 42.35 12.19 36.50
N GLY A 321 41.26 12.95 36.51
CA GLY A 321 41.23 14.34 36.06
C GLY A 321 39.99 15.05 36.59
N SER A 322 40.07 15.49 37.84
CA SER A 322 39.09 16.38 38.48
C SER A 322 39.35 17.84 38.09
N MET A 323 38.38 18.47 37.42
CA MET A 323 37.72 19.76 37.73
C MET A 323 36.66 20.02 36.67
#